data_AF-A0A133V010-F1
#
_entry.id   AF-A0A133V010-F1
#
_cell.length_a   1.000
_cell.length_b   1.000
_cell.length_c   1.000
_cell.angle_alpha   90.00
_cell.angle_beta   90.00
_cell.angle_gamma   90.00
#
_symmetry.space_group_name_H-M   'P 1'
#
loop_
_entity.id
_entity.type
_entity.pdbx_description
1 polymer ?
#
loop_
_entity_poly.entity_id
_entity_poly.type
_entity_poly.pdbx_seq_one_letter_code
_entity_poly.pdbx_strand_id
1 'polypeptide(L)'
;MEERVGKLTEVPLREIWEDEAEDFTTWLENNVEYLNEKMETILTIVSREKDIGPFHADLVAEDESGEKVVIENQLEKTDHDHLGKLITYMSNLEASTAVWITSEPKQEHTNAVDWLNEIGNRTGMKFYLVKIESYKIGDSLPAPYFSIIAGPSEEAETIGKEKEEDVERLTKRKEFWEKLLEKAEDRLPLYSNVSPSKDHWLSAGAGKAGIHYNFLIYTRGRGGGIQLVISRGKDSRKENKEIFDELHSHRDEIEQEFGERITWRRLDSKKSSRLEVKYDIGGLYQPEKWDELQEKMINGMKRFEDALKKHIVNLKL
;
A
#
# COMPACT_ATOMS: atom_id res chain seq x y z
N MET A 1 52.41 29.15 7.02
CA MET A 1 51.48 28.39 7.88
C MET A 1 51.39 27.01 7.26
N GLU A 2 51.77 25.95 7.98
CA GLU A 2 51.47 24.58 7.54
C GLU A 2 49.96 24.44 7.34
N GLU A 3 49.57 23.84 6.22
CA GLU A 3 48.19 23.57 5.87
C GLU A 3 47.60 22.60 6.90
N ARG A 4 46.59 23.04 7.66
CA ARG A 4 45.97 22.24 8.73
C ARG A 4 44.81 21.35 8.24
N VAL A 5 44.45 21.46 6.96
CA VAL A 5 43.32 20.75 6.33
C VAL A 5 43.73 20.42 4.90
N GLY A 6 43.72 19.14 4.54
CA GLY A 6 44.01 18.70 3.17
C GLY A 6 42.76 18.62 2.30
N LYS A 7 42.94 18.72 0.98
CA LYS A 7 41.85 18.59 0.00
C LYS A 7 41.55 17.11 -0.27
N LEU A 8 40.29 16.72 -0.14
CA LEU A 8 39.80 15.42 -0.57
C LEU A 8 39.82 15.35 -2.10
N THR A 9 40.45 14.32 -2.65
CA THR A 9 40.54 14.09 -4.09
C THR A 9 40.02 12.70 -4.40
N GLU A 10 39.05 12.61 -5.31
CA GLU A 10 38.54 11.33 -5.81
C GLU A 10 39.61 10.62 -6.64
N VAL A 11 39.72 9.31 -6.46
CA VAL A 11 40.63 8.42 -7.18
C VAL A 11 39.78 7.42 -7.95
N PRO A 12 39.96 7.27 -9.28
CA PRO A 12 39.22 6.30 -10.05
C PRO A 12 39.43 4.88 -9.52
N LEU A 13 38.34 4.12 -9.36
CA LEU A 13 38.39 2.77 -8.78
C LEU A 13 39.30 1.84 -9.59
N ARG A 14 39.28 1.97 -10.93
CA ARG A 14 40.14 1.19 -11.84
C ARG A 14 41.64 1.50 -11.73
N GLU A 15 42.04 2.58 -11.06
CA GLU A 15 43.45 2.86 -10.73
C GLU A 15 43.90 2.12 -9.45
N ILE A 16 42.95 1.64 -8.64
CA ILE A 16 43.19 0.95 -7.36
C ILE A 16 43.00 -0.56 -7.55
N TRP A 17 41.93 -0.93 -8.23
CA TRP A 17 41.53 -2.29 -8.57
C TRP A 17 41.35 -2.36 -10.08
N GLU A 18 42.37 -2.83 -10.78
CA GLU A 18 42.36 -2.91 -12.24
C GLU A 18 41.33 -3.94 -12.70
N ASP A 19 41.33 -5.11 -12.04
CA ASP A 19 40.37 -6.18 -12.23
C ASP A 19 39.33 -6.27 -11.10
N GLU A 20 38.07 -6.46 -11.46
CA GLU A 20 36.98 -6.51 -10.47
C GLU A 20 37.01 -7.80 -9.65
N ALA A 21 37.21 -8.95 -10.30
CA ALA A 21 37.19 -10.25 -9.65
C ALA A 21 38.50 -10.51 -8.90
N GLU A 22 39.64 -10.25 -9.54
CA GLU A 22 40.95 -10.57 -8.95
C GLU A 22 41.38 -9.53 -7.91
N ASP A 23 41.13 -8.24 -8.13
CA ASP A 23 41.60 -7.19 -7.22
C ASP A 23 40.51 -6.76 -6.23
N PHE A 24 39.37 -6.24 -6.72
CA PHE A 24 38.36 -5.65 -5.82
C PHE A 24 37.64 -6.70 -4.97
N THR A 25 37.17 -7.79 -5.56
CA THR A 25 36.47 -8.86 -4.83
C THR A 25 37.42 -9.52 -3.81
N THR A 26 38.69 -9.76 -4.17
CA THR A 26 39.70 -10.25 -3.21
C THR A 26 39.97 -9.25 -2.09
N TRP A 27 40.05 -7.95 -2.41
CA TRP A 27 40.22 -6.93 -1.38
C TRP A 27 39.02 -6.88 -0.44
N LEU A 28 37.80 -6.88 -0.97
CA LEU A 28 36.57 -6.82 -0.18
C LEU A 28 36.40 -8.05 0.70
N GLU A 29 36.76 -9.25 0.21
CA GLU A 29 36.76 -10.49 0.99
C GLU A 29 37.54 -10.34 2.30
N ASN A 30 38.70 -9.67 2.24
CA ASN A 30 39.59 -9.48 3.37
C ASN A 30 39.30 -8.21 4.19
N ASN A 31 38.41 -7.34 3.70
CA ASN A 31 38.12 -6.02 4.26
C ASN A 31 36.60 -5.74 4.33
N VAL A 32 35.80 -6.79 4.58
CA VAL A 32 34.32 -6.69 4.62
C VAL A 32 33.83 -5.75 5.73
N GLU A 33 34.68 -5.44 6.73
CA GLU A 33 34.36 -4.51 7.81
C GLU A 33 33.98 -3.10 7.33
N TYR A 34 34.53 -2.65 6.19
CA TYR A 34 34.15 -1.36 5.61
C TYR A 34 32.69 -1.34 5.15
N LEU A 35 32.20 -2.48 4.66
CA LEU A 35 30.80 -2.65 4.28
C LEU A 35 29.92 -2.84 5.52
N ASN A 36 30.37 -3.63 6.50
CA ASN A 36 29.67 -3.86 7.76
C ASN A 36 29.35 -2.55 8.50
N GLU A 37 30.32 -1.61 8.55
CA GLU A 37 30.13 -0.30 9.18
C GLU A 37 28.96 0.48 8.56
N LYS A 38 28.78 0.38 7.25
CA LYS A 38 27.70 1.11 6.53
C LYS A 38 26.36 0.40 6.58
N MET A 39 26.36 -0.92 6.61
CA MET A 39 25.14 -1.73 6.69
C MET A 39 24.65 -1.92 8.12
N GLU A 40 25.43 -1.48 9.12
CA GLU A 40 25.15 -1.72 10.55
C GLU A 40 24.86 -3.20 10.85
N THR A 41 25.52 -4.11 10.11
CA THR A 41 25.38 -5.57 10.17
C THR A 41 26.77 -6.20 10.18
N ILE A 42 26.96 -7.29 10.93
CA ILE A 42 28.19 -8.07 10.87
C ILE A 42 28.05 -9.14 9.79
N LEU A 43 28.78 -8.96 8.67
CA LEU A 43 28.93 -9.99 7.64
C LEU A 43 30.26 -10.72 7.81
N THR A 44 30.22 -12.04 7.68
CA THR A 44 31.40 -12.92 7.60
C THR A 44 31.42 -13.60 6.24
N ILE A 45 32.48 -13.39 5.45
CA ILE A 45 32.62 -14.03 4.14
C ILE A 45 32.83 -15.53 4.31
N VAL A 46 32.01 -16.34 3.64
CA VAL A 46 32.07 -17.81 3.69
C VAL A 46 32.59 -18.44 2.41
N SER A 47 32.44 -17.75 1.27
CA SER A 47 32.94 -18.23 -0.03
C SER A 47 33.10 -17.07 -0.99
N ARG A 48 34.13 -17.15 -1.83
CA ARG A 48 34.28 -16.37 -3.06
C ARG A 48 33.93 -17.23 -4.27
N GLU A 49 33.44 -16.62 -5.35
CA GLU A 49 33.16 -17.26 -6.65
C GLU A 49 32.37 -18.58 -6.51
N LYS A 50 31.27 -18.54 -5.75
CA LYS A 50 30.51 -19.76 -5.48
C LYS A 50 29.71 -20.18 -6.71
N ASP A 51 29.96 -21.39 -7.18
CA ASP A 51 29.23 -21.99 -8.31
C ASP A 51 27.72 -22.14 -8.01
N ILE A 52 26.90 -21.64 -8.94
CA ILE A 52 25.44 -21.76 -8.98
C ILE A 52 25.03 -22.17 -10.39
N GLY A 53 25.12 -23.48 -10.67
CA GLY A 53 24.90 -24.00 -12.01
C GLY A 53 25.95 -23.45 -12.99
N PRO A 54 25.57 -22.71 -14.05
CA PRO A 54 26.52 -22.11 -14.99
C PRO A 54 27.03 -20.71 -14.56
N PHE A 55 26.60 -20.20 -13.40
CA PHE A 55 26.92 -18.87 -12.91
C PHE A 55 27.75 -18.91 -11.62
N HIS A 56 28.36 -17.78 -11.25
CA HIS A 56 29.24 -17.68 -10.08
C HIS A 56 28.86 -16.41 -9.33
N ALA A 57 28.51 -16.52 -8.05
CA ALA A 57 28.30 -15.36 -7.19
C ALA A 57 29.65 -14.84 -6.69
N ASP A 58 29.87 -13.53 -6.71
CA ASP A 58 31.19 -12.95 -6.39
C ASP A 58 31.60 -13.28 -4.96
N LEU A 59 30.75 -12.94 -3.99
CA LEU A 59 30.92 -13.34 -2.60
C LEU A 59 29.61 -13.86 -2.01
N VAL A 60 29.76 -14.87 -1.15
CA VAL A 60 28.72 -15.32 -0.24
C VAL A 60 29.23 -15.10 1.17
N ALA A 61 28.39 -14.47 1.98
CA ALA A 61 28.63 -14.21 3.39
C ALA A 61 27.51 -14.81 4.25
N GLU A 62 27.72 -14.80 5.56
CA GLU A 62 26.69 -15.05 6.57
C GLU A 62 26.59 -13.84 7.49
N ASP A 63 25.37 -13.50 7.88
CA ASP A 63 25.13 -12.49 8.92
C ASP A 63 25.27 -13.07 10.34
N GLU A 64 25.07 -12.23 11.36
CA GLU A 64 25.12 -12.61 12.77
C GLU A 64 24.10 -13.69 13.19
N SER A 65 23.03 -13.88 12.40
CA SER A 65 22.02 -14.93 12.61
C SER A 65 22.36 -16.23 11.87
N GLY A 66 23.45 -16.25 11.09
CA GLY A 66 23.83 -17.36 10.23
C GLY A 66 23.04 -17.41 8.92
N GLU A 67 22.29 -16.36 8.59
CA GLU A 67 21.56 -16.27 7.33
C GLU A 67 22.50 -15.88 6.20
N LYS A 68 22.32 -16.50 5.03
CA LYS A 68 23.20 -16.25 3.89
C LYS A 68 22.94 -14.88 3.29
N VAL A 69 24.03 -14.24 2.86
CA VAL A 69 24.06 -12.98 2.15
C VAL A 69 24.81 -13.19 0.84
N VAL A 70 24.23 -12.76 -0.27
CA VAL A 70 24.92 -12.73 -1.57
C VAL A 70 25.39 -11.31 -1.87
N ILE A 71 26.63 -11.15 -2.33
CA ILE A 71 27.21 -9.86 -2.68
C ILE A 71 27.66 -9.93 -4.14
N GLU A 72 27.18 -9.00 -4.94
CA GLU A 72 27.59 -8.79 -6.33
C GLU A 72 28.31 -7.46 -6.47
N ASN A 73 29.50 -7.50 -7.05
CA ASN A 73 30.34 -6.34 -7.27
C ASN A 73 30.20 -5.86 -8.72
N GLN A 74 30.29 -4.54 -8.92
CA GLN A 74 30.27 -3.93 -10.24
C GLN A 74 30.99 -2.57 -10.22
N LEU A 75 32.27 -2.50 -10.59
CA LEU A 75 33.03 -1.25 -10.65
C LEU A 75 32.59 -0.30 -11.78
N GLU A 76 31.56 -0.67 -12.54
CA GLU A 76 30.85 0.15 -13.51
C GLU A 76 29.45 0.59 -13.01
N LYS A 77 28.78 1.40 -13.84
CA LYS A 77 27.37 1.73 -13.67
C LYS A 77 26.47 0.50 -13.69
N THR A 78 25.41 0.54 -12.88
CA THR A 78 24.47 -0.57 -12.79
C THR A 78 23.81 -0.94 -14.12
N ASP A 79 23.57 -2.25 -14.31
CA ASP A 79 22.88 -2.82 -15.47
C ASP A 79 21.91 -3.95 -15.09
N HIS A 80 21.14 -4.42 -16.07
CA HIS A 80 20.16 -5.48 -15.87
C HIS A 80 20.79 -6.87 -15.69
N ASP A 81 22.03 -7.08 -16.16
CA ASP A 81 22.71 -8.36 -16.04
C ASP A 81 23.04 -8.65 -14.58
N HIS A 82 23.69 -7.70 -13.89
CA HIS A 82 24.05 -7.84 -12.48
C HIS A 82 22.83 -7.87 -11.56
N LEU A 83 21.77 -7.09 -11.84
CA LEU A 83 20.51 -7.22 -11.10
C LEU A 83 19.89 -8.62 -11.27
N GLY A 84 19.90 -9.16 -12.48
CA GLY A 84 19.39 -10.50 -12.77
C GLY A 84 20.20 -11.59 -12.07
N LYS A 85 21.54 -11.47 -12.08
CA LYS A 85 22.47 -12.34 -11.34
C LYS A 85 22.17 -12.31 -9.85
N LEU A 86 22.12 -11.12 -9.23
CA LEU A 86 21.85 -10.94 -7.81
C LEU A 86 20.59 -11.68 -7.35
N ILE A 87 19.46 -11.50 -8.06
CA ILE A 87 18.18 -12.16 -7.75
C ILE A 87 18.28 -13.68 -7.96
N THR A 88 18.95 -14.10 -9.03
CA THR A 88 19.18 -15.53 -9.33
C THR A 88 20.01 -16.18 -8.22
N TYR A 89 21.05 -15.51 -7.74
CA TYR A 89 21.93 -16.05 -6.71
C TYR A 89 21.24 -16.12 -5.37
N MET A 90 20.53 -15.06 -5.01
CA MET A 90 19.72 -15.02 -3.79
C MET A 90 18.72 -16.17 -3.74
N SER A 91 17.98 -16.40 -4.82
CA SER A 91 16.98 -17.47 -4.87
C SER A 91 17.58 -18.88 -4.85
N ASN A 92 18.68 -19.14 -5.57
CA ASN A 92 19.28 -20.48 -5.64
C ASN A 92 20.09 -20.85 -4.39
N LEU A 93 20.67 -19.85 -3.70
CA LEU A 93 21.41 -20.07 -2.47
C LEU A 93 20.52 -20.02 -1.22
N GLU A 94 19.24 -19.70 -1.38
CA GLU A 94 18.29 -19.44 -0.29
C GLU A 94 18.83 -18.36 0.66
N ALA A 95 19.37 -17.28 0.09
CA ALA A 95 19.89 -16.14 0.85
C ALA A 95 18.76 -15.20 1.26
N SER A 96 18.85 -14.67 2.47
CA SER A 96 17.89 -13.70 3.01
C SER A 96 18.25 -12.26 2.63
N THR A 97 19.53 -12.00 2.33
CA THR A 97 20.03 -10.67 1.98
C THR A 97 20.83 -10.69 0.68
N ALA A 98 20.64 -9.65 -0.12
CA ALA A 98 21.38 -9.40 -1.35
C ALA A 98 22.01 -8.01 -1.31
N VAL A 99 23.29 -7.90 -1.62
CA VAL A 99 24.05 -6.65 -1.64
C VAL A 99 24.64 -6.44 -3.03
N TRP A 100 24.33 -5.32 -3.66
CA TRP A 100 24.89 -4.94 -4.94
C TRP A 100 25.77 -3.70 -4.78
N ILE A 101 27.07 -3.87 -5.00
CA ILE A 101 28.07 -2.81 -4.86
C ILE A 101 28.42 -2.27 -6.24
N THR A 102 28.29 -0.96 -6.43
CA THR A 102 28.48 -0.32 -7.73
C THR A 102 29.19 1.03 -7.65
N SER A 103 29.91 1.43 -8.71
CA SER A 103 30.51 2.78 -8.78
C SER A 103 29.49 3.87 -9.16
N GLU A 104 28.50 3.53 -9.99
CA GLU A 104 27.54 4.50 -10.54
C GLU A 104 26.11 3.92 -10.55
N PRO A 105 25.39 4.00 -9.42
CA PRO A 105 24.02 3.51 -9.32
C PRO A 105 23.06 4.40 -10.11
N LYS A 106 22.38 3.82 -11.09
CA LYS A 106 21.30 4.48 -11.82
C LYS A 106 20.01 4.55 -11.01
N GLN A 107 19.23 5.59 -11.25
CA GLN A 107 17.95 5.81 -10.57
C GLN A 107 16.96 4.66 -10.82
N GLU A 108 16.93 4.10 -12.02
CA GLU A 108 16.04 2.98 -12.37
C GLU A 108 16.32 1.74 -11.54
N HIS A 109 17.58 1.43 -11.27
CA HIS A 109 17.97 0.29 -10.42
C HIS A 109 17.80 0.59 -8.93
N THR A 110 17.96 1.85 -8.51
CA THR A 110 17.59 2.30 -7.16
C THR A 110 16.11 2.02 -6.91
N ASN A 111 15.23 2.48 -7.82
CA ASN A 111 13.79 2.24 -7.74
C ASN A 111 13.44 0.73 -7.76
N ALA A 112 14.19 -0.08 -8.52
CA ALA A 112 13.99 -1.52 -8.58
C ALA A 112 14.32 -2.20 -7.24
N VAL A 113 15.45 -1.82 -6.61
CA VAL A 113 15.84 -2.32 -5.29
C VAL A 113 14.83 -1.89 -4.21
N ASP A 114 14.35 -0.65 -4.24
CA ASP A 114 13.29 -0.18 -3.35
C ASP A 114 12.02 -1.02 -3.50
N TRP A 115 11.59 -1.28 -4.75
CA TRP A 115 10.43 -2.11 -5.03
C TRP A 115 10.62 -3.56 -4.56
N LEU A 116 11.83 -4.12 -4.69
CA LEU A 116 12.15 -5.45 -4.15
C LEU A 116 12.06 -5.47 -2.63
N ASN A 117 12.53 -4.42 -1.94
CA ASN A 117 12.38 -4.30 -0.49
C ASN A 117 10.92 -4.16 -0.05
N GLU A 118 10.06 -3.45 -0.80
CA GLU A 118 8.61 -3.41 -0.51
C GLU A 118 8.00 -4.83 -0.45
N ILE A 119 8.45 -5.74 -1.33
CA ILE A 119 8.03 -7.14 -1.35
C ILE A 119 8.75 -7.95 -0.26
N GLY A 120 10.05 -7.70 -0.10
CA GLY A 120 10.94 -8.40 0.82
C GLY A 120 10.51 -8.29 2.28
N ASN A 121 9.93 -7.15 2.66
CA ASN A 121 9.34 -6.91 3.99
C ASN A 121 8.33 -7.99 4.44
N ARG A 122 7.70 -8.71 3.51
CA ARG A 122 6.76 -9.81 3.81
C ARG A 122 7.42 -11.16 4.05
N THR A 123 8.61 -11.33 3.48
CA THR A 123 9.31 -12.62 3.33
C THR A 123 10.61 -12.66 4.11
N GLY A 124 11.04 -11.52 4.68
CA GLY A 124 12.33 -11.36 5.34
C GLY A 124 13.49 -11.10 4.37
N MET A 125 13.21 -10.92 3.07
CA MET A 125 14.23 -10.62 2.07
C MET A 125 14.68 -9.16 2.17
N LYS A 126 15.99 -8.92 2.11
CA LYS A 126 16.59 -7.59 2.16
C LYS A 126 17.50 -7.37 0.96
N PHE A 127 17.36 -6.23 0.29
CA PHE A 127 18.19 -5.84 -0.83
C PHE A 127 18.90 -4.52 -0.51
N TYR A 128 20.20 -4.46 -0.75
CA TYR A 128 21.03 -3.27 -0.60
C TYR A 128 21.65 -2.90 -1.94
N LEU A 129 21.54 -1.61 -2.30
CA LEU A 129 22.32 -1.01 -3.37
C LEU A 129 23.33 -0.07 -2.73
N VAL A 130 24.61 -0.39 -2.89
CA VAL A 130 25.72 0.30 -2.24
C VAL A 130 26.59 0.96 -3.30
N LYS A 131 26.82 2.26 -3.16
CA LYS A 131 27.81 2.97 -3.97
C LYS A 131 29.19 2.82 -3.35
N ILE A 132 30.18 2.46 -4.15
CA ILE A 132 31.60 2.55 -3.79
C ILE A 132 32.27 3.71 -4.51
N GLU A 133 33.03 4.49 -3.76
CA GLU A 133 33.91 5.56 -4.24
C GLU A 133 35.28 5.41 -3.59
N SER A 134 36.30 6.12 -4.08
CA SER A 134 37.60 6.17 -3.42
C SER A 134 38.16 7.58 -3.39
N TYR A 135 38.79 7.92 -2.26
CA TYR A 135 39.31 9.25 -2.01
C TYR A 135 40.68 9.23 -1.34
N LYS A 136 41.50 10.26 -1.57
CA LYS A 136 42.75 10.49 -0.84
C LYS A 136 42.92 11.93 -0.39
N ILE A 137 43.77 12.15 0.60
CA ILE A 137 44.17 13.48 1.09
C ILE A 137 45.67 13.61 0.98
N GLY A 138 46.15 14.54 0.14
CA GLY A 138 47.57 14.70 -0.13
C GLY A 138 48.19 13.41 -0.70
N ASP A 139 49.26 12.95 -0.06
CA ASP A 139 50.00 11.74 -0.45
C ASP A 139 49.55 10.47 0.31
N SER A 140 48.36 10.48 0.92
CA SER A 140 47.81 9.29 1.57
C SER A 140 47.51 8.18 0.57
N LEU A 141 47.40 6.95 1.08
CA LEU A 141 46.77 5.87 0.32
C LEU A 141 45.30 6.25 0.01
N PRO A 142 44.76 5.82 -1.15
CA PRO A 142 43.32 5.91 -1.43
C PRO A 142 42.52 5.11 -0.40
N ALA A 143 41.43 5.69 0.07
CA ALA A 143 40.50 5.10 1.03
C ALA A 143 39.15 4.84 0.35
N PRO A 144 38.62 3.61 0.41
CA PRO A 144 37.27 3.32 -0.07
C PRO A 144 36.23 4.02 0.79
N TYR A 145 35.15 4.41 0.14
CA TYR A 145 33.99 5.01 0.79
C TYR A 145 32.72 4.35 0.26
N PHE A 146 32.00 3.66 1.15
CA PHE A 146 30.74 3.01 0.84
C PHE A 146 29.56 3.91 1.28
N SER A 147 28.52 3.96 0.45
CA SER A 147 27.26 4.65 0.75
C SER A 147 26.07 3.78 0.39
N ILE A 148 25.12 3.60 1.31
CA ILE A 148 23.87 2.92 1.02
C ILE A 148 22.98 3.88 0.22
N ILE A 149 22.64 3.49 -1.01
CA ILE A 149 21.80 4.25 -1.93
C ILE A 149 20.34 3.79 -1.84
N ALA A 150 20.13 2.48 -1.71
CA ALA A 150 18.84 1.87 -1.40
C ALA A 150 19.06 0.71 -0.42
N GLY A 151 18.10 0.48 0.46
CA GLY A 151 18.17 -0.53 1.50
C GLY A 151 16.82 -0.73 2.19
N PRO A 152 16.65 -1.76 3.02
CA PRO A 152 15.48 -1.91 3.88
C PRO A 152 15.38 -0.71 4.84
N SER A 153 14.19 -0.10 4.93
CA SER A 153 13.91 0.99 5.87
C SER A 153 12.57 0.80 6.57
N GLU A 154 12.47 1.24 7.82
CA GLU A 154 11.23 1.21 8.59
C GLU A 154 10.11 2.04 7.93
N GLU A 155 10.47 3.13 7.22
CA GLU A 155 9.50 3.90 6.46
C GLU A 155 8.92 3.12 5.28
N ALA A 156 9.76 2.38 4.54
CA ALA A 156 9.31 1.53 3.43
C ALA A 156 8.43 0.36 3.92
N GLU A 157 8.76 -0.23 5.09
CA GLU A 157 7.89 -1.22 5.75
C GLU A 157 6.51 -0.67 6.10
N THR A 158 6.46 0.56 6.64
CA THR A 158 5.20 1.20 7.05
C THR A 158 4.32 1.49 5.84
N ILE A 159 4.91 2.00 4.74
CA ILE A 159 4.20 2.25 3.48
C ILE A 159 3.68 0.94 2.87
N GLY A 160 4.45 -0.15 2.94
CA GLY A 160 4.03 -1.48 2.49
C GLY A 160 2.79 -1.99 3.24
N LYS A 161 2.79 -1.89 4.57
CA LYS A 161 1.66 -2.30 5.44
C LYS A 161 0.40 -1.46 5.16
N GLU A 162 0.52 -0.16 4.95
CA GLU A 162 -0.62 0.70 4.60
C GLU A 162 -1.26 0.31 3.25
N LYS A 163 -0.43 0.04 2.23
CA LYS A 163 -0.90 -0.43 0.92
C LYS A 163 -1.64 -1.77 1.03
N GLU A 164 -1.18 -2.67 1.89
CA GLU A 164 -1.83 -3.97 2.14
C GLU A 164 -3.19 -3.84 2.83
N GLU A 165 -3.28 -3.06 3.90
CA GLU A 165 -4.54 -2.80 4.60
C GLU A 165 -5.57 -2.19 3.65
N ASP A 166 -5.13 -1.34 2.73
CA ASP A 166 -5.97 -0.75 1.69
C ASP A 166 -6.47 -1.81 0.69
N VAL A 167 -5.61 -2.70 0.21
CA VAL A 167 -6.01 -3.79 -0.70
C VAL A 167 -6.99 -4.75 -0.02
N GLU A 168 -6.70 -5.19 1.21
CA GLU A 168 -7.58 -6.08 1.97
C GLU A 168 -8.96 -5.44 2.18
N ARG A 169 -9.00 -4.17 2.57
CA ARG A 169 -10.24 -3.41 2.79
C ARG A 169 -11.09 -3.31 1.54
N LEU A 170 -10.48 -3.05 0.38
CA LEU A 170 -11.18 -2.94 -0.89
C LEU A 170 -11.74 -4.32 -1.33
N THR A 171 -10.99 -5.39 -1.11
CA THR A 171 -11.42 -6.77 -1.38
C THR A 171 -12.61 -7.16 -0.52
N LYS A 172 -12.52 -6.99 0.81
CA LYS A 172 -13.63 -7.29 1.73
C LYS A 172 -14.90 -6.51 1.43
N ARG A 173 -14.79 -5.25 1.01
CA ARG A 173 -15.97 -4.45 0.62
C ARG A 173 -16.66 -5.03 -0.61
N LYS A 174 -15.88 -5.40 -1.62
CA LYS A 174 -16.40 -6.03 -2.83
C LYS A 174 -17.14 -7.33 -2.49
N GLU A 175 -16.52 -8.20 -1.70
CA GLU A 175 -17.13 -9.45 -1.23
C GLU A 175 -18.41 -9.22 -0.40
N PHE A 176 -18.40 -8.23 0.50
CA PHE A 176 -19.56 -7.88 1.31
C PHE A 176 -20.74 -7.44 0.43
N TRP A 177 -20.48 -6.61 -0.59
CA TRP A 177 -21.53 -6.14 -1.50
C TRP A 177 -22.03 -7.20 -2.46
N GLU A 178 -21.15 -8.08 -2.94
CA GLU A 178 -21.52 -9.23 -3.77
C GLU A 178 -22.53 -10.12 -3.04
N LYS A 179 -22.22 -10.56 -1.81
CA LYS A 179 -23.14 -11.35 -0.98
C LYS A 179 -24.45 -10.61 -0.65
N LEU A 180 -24.39 -9.30 -0.43
CA LEU A 180 -25.61 -8.51 -0.18
C LEU A 180 -26.50 -8.46 -1.41
N LEU A 181 -25.94 -8.24 -2.60
CA LEU A 181 -26.67 -8.15 -3.86
C LEU A 181 -27.32 -9.49 -4.22
N GLU A 182 -26.62 -10.60 -4.05
CA GLU A 182 -27.17 -11.95 -4.22
C GLU A 182 -28.41 -12.17 -3.33
N LYS A 183 -28.34 -11.79 -2.05
CA LYS A 183 -29.48 -11.90 -1.12
C LYS A 183 -30.61 -10.93 -1.41
N ALA A 184 -30.32 -9.82 -2.10
CA ALA A 184 -31.27 -8.75 -2.36
C ALA A 184 -31.99 -8.89 -3.71
N GLU A 185 -31.55 -9.78 -4.60
CA GLU A 185 -31.96 -9.87 -6.01
C GLU A 185 -33.49 -9.83 -6.19
N ASP A 186 -34.23 -10.70 -5.50
CA ASP A 186 -35.70 -10.77 -5.58
C ASP A 186 -36.43 -9.83 -4.61
N ARG A 187 -35.69 -9.15 -3.72
CA ARG A 187 -36.24 -8.40 -2.58
C ARG A 187 -36.18 -6.90 -2.77
N LEU A 188 -35.21 -6.42 -3.55
CA LEU A 188 -34.95 -5.00 -3.81
C LEU A 188 -34.66 -4.78 -5.30
N PRO A 189 -35.70 -4.69 -6.15
CA PRO A 189 -35.54 -4.46 -7.60
C PRO A 189 -34.72 -3.22 -7.98
N LEU A 190 -34.65 -2.24 -7.07
CA LEU A 190 -33.84 -1.03 -7.19
C LEU A 190 -32.34 -1.33 -7.43
N TYR A 191 -31.85 -2.47 -6.93
CA TYR A 191 -30.45 -2.87 -6.98
C TYR A 191 -30.14 -3.93 -8.04
N SER A 192 -31.11 -4.41 -8.83
CA SER A 192 -30.92 -5.52 -9.78
C SER A 192 -29.88 -5.24 -10.88
N ASN A 193 -29.58 -3.97 -11.17
CA ASN A 193 -28.55 -3.56 -12.14
C ASN A 193 -27.31 -2.92 -11.47
N VAL A 194 -27.15 -3.08 -10.16
CA VAL A 194 -26.02 -2.52 -9.41
C VAL A 194 -24.94 -3.59 -9.26
N SER A 195 -23.70 -3.24 -9.58
CA SER A 195 -22.55 -4.14 -9.39
C SER A 195 -21.88 -3.92 -8.02
N PRO A 196 -21.20 -4.94 -7.45
CA PRO A 196 -20.43 -4.80 -6.22
C PRO A 196 -19.38 -3.68 -6.32
N SER A 197 -19.29 -2.83 -5.30
CA SER A 197 -18.37 -1.69 -5.27
C SER A 197 -17.13 -1.97 -4.40
N LYS A 198 -16.08 -1.14 -4.53
CA LYS A 198 -14.98 -1.07 -3.56
C LYS A 198 -15.16 0.06 -2.53
N ASP A 199 -16.21 0.87 -2.69
CA ASP A 199 -16.58 1.92 -1.75
C ASP A 199 -17.19 1.34 -0.47
N HIS A 200 -17.20 2.16 0.58
CA HIS A 200 -17.91 1.83 1.83
C HIS A 200 -19.43 2.01 1.73
N TRP A 201 -19.94 2.30 0.53
CA TRP A 201 -21.35 2.42 0.23
C TRP A 201 -21.69 1.70 -1.09
N LEU A 202 -22.95 1.33 -1.24
CA LEU A 202 -23.52 0.81 -2.48
C LEU A 202 -24.79 1.60 -2.78
N SER A 203 -24.93 2.16 -3.98
CA SER A 203 -25.96 3.15 -4.29
C SER A 203 -26.90 2.69 -5.39
N ALA A 204 -28.17 3.01 -5.25
CA ALA A 204 -29.20 2.88 -6.28
C ALA A 204 -30.06 4.16 -6.32
N GLY A 205 -30.54 4.54 -7.50
CA GLY A 205 -31.27 5.79 -7.69
C GLY A 205 -32.70 5.72 -7.16
N ALA A 206 -33.18 6.77 -6.50
CA ALA A 206 -34.53 6.83 -5.92
C ALA A 206 -35.62 7.29 -6.92
N GLY A 207 -35.39 7.15 -8.23
CA GLY A 207 -36.31 7.57 -9.30
C GLY A 207 -36.33 9.08 -9.61
N LYS A 208 -35.62 9.91 -8.84
CA LYS A 208 -35.42 11.35 -9.11
C LYS A 208 -33.92 11.66 -9.15
N ALA A 209 -33.50 12.50 -10.09
CA ALA A 209 -32.10 12.84 -10.27
C ALA A 209 -31.48 13.46 -9.00
N GLY A 210 -30.30 12.96 -8.60
CA GLY A 210 -29.58 13.44 -7.41
C GLY A 210 -30.15 12.95 -6.08
N ILE A 211 -31.07 11.98 -6.09
CA ILE A 211 -31.58 11.32 -4.89
C ILE A 211 -31.28 9.82 -4.98
N HIS A 212 -30.61 9.29 -3.96
CA HIS A 212 -30.09 7.93 -3.97
C HIS A 212 -30.38 7.21 -2.65
N TYR A 213 -30.75 5.93 -2.74
CA TYR A 213 -30.70 5.01 -1.61
C TYR A 213 -29.31 4.39 -1.57
N ASN A 214 -28.68 4.40 -0.41
CA ASN A 214 -27.39 3.74 -0.23
C ASN A 214 -27.42 2.76 0.94
N PHE A 215 -26.76 1.62 0.75
CA PHE A 215 -26.21 0.82 1.84
C PHE A 215 -24.86 1.37 2.29
N LEU A 216 -24.51 1.13 3.55
CA LEU A 216 -23.24 1.53 4.18
C LEU A 216 -22.64 0.37 4.96
N ILE A 217 -21.31 0.22 4.89
CA ILE A 217 -20.53 -0.71 5.72
C ILE A 217 -19.40 0.05 6.42
N TYR A 218 -19.25 -0.14 7.73
CA TYR A 218 -18.23 0.53 8.53
C TYR A 218 -17.08 -0.42 8.89
N THR A 219 -15.87 0.12 8.98
CA THR A 219 -14.65 -0.67 9.22
C THR A 219 -14.50 -1.11 10.69
N ARG A 220 -14.76 -0.22 11.65
CA ARG A 220 -14.40 -0.43 13.07
C ARG A 220 -15.58 -0.85 13.95
N GLY A 221 -16.20 -1.99 13.66
CA GLY A 221 -17.17 -2.61 14.59
C GLY A 221 -18.46 -1.81 14.84
N ARG A 222 -18.79 -0.84 13.97
CA ARG A 222 -20.01 0.00 14.06
C ARG A 222 -21.13 -0.49 13.14
N GLY A 223 -21.03 -1.75 12.71
CA GLY A 223 -21.89 -2.43 11.76
C GLY A 223 -22.01 -1.74 10.40
N GLY A 224 -23.23 -1.46 10.00
CA GLY A 224 -23.58 -0.89 8.71
C GLY A 224 -24.82 0.01 8.81
N GLY A 225 -25.46 0.25 7.68
CA GLY A 225 -26.66 1.08 7.68
C GLY A 225 -27.25 1.31 6.31
N ILE A 226 -28.35 2.06 6.31
CA ILE A 226 -29.05 2.52 5.12
C ILE A 226 -29.18 4.03 5.18
N GLN A 227 -29.20 4.67 4.02
CA GLN A 227 -29.44 6.11 3.94
C GLN A 227 -30.16 6.51 2.66
N LEU A 228 -30.90 7.61 2.74
CA LEU A 228 -31.30 8.40 1.58
C LEU A 228 -30.33 9.58 1.47
N VAL A 229 -29.67 9.74 0.33
CA VAL A 229 -28.77 10.86 0.05
C VAL A 229 -29.44 11.81 -0.92
N ILE A 230 -29.48 13.09 -0.55
CA ILE A 230 -29.95 14.19 -1.38
C ILE A 230 -28.72 14.99 -1.79
N SER A 231 -28.29 14.80 -3.04
CA SER A 231 -27.14 15.47 -3.63
C SER A 231 -27.39 15.68 -5.12
N ARG A 232 -28.18 16.71 -5.42
CA ARG A 232 -28.28 17.30 -6.76
C ARG A 232 -26.92 17.86 -7.20
N GLY A 233 -26.82 18.22 -8.48
CA GLY A 233 -25.60 18.55 -9.21
C GLY A 233 -24.74 19.69 -8.65
N LYS A 234 -24.00 20.38 -9.53
CA LYS A 234 -23.15 21.49 -9.12
C LYS A 234 -24.05 22.66 -8.67
N ASP A 235 -23.69 23.32 -7.58
CA ASP A 235 -24.38 24.49 -7.00
C ASP A 235 -25.82 24.28 -6.48
N SER A 236 -26.26 23.03 -6.31
CA SER A 236 -27.62 22.69 -5.83
C SER A 236 -27.80 22.67 -4.30
N ARG A 237 -26.99 23.39 -3.52
CA ARG A 237 -27.07 23.33 -2.03
C ARG A 237 -28.44 23.75 -1.52
N LYS A 238 -28.96 24.88 -2.01
CA LYS A 238 -30.28 25.42 -1.62
C LYS A 238 -31.39 24.41 -1.90
N GLU A 239 -31.42 23.92 -3.13
CA GLU A 239 -32.37 22.91 -3.59
C GLU A 239 -32.29 21.60 -2.78
N ASN A 240 -31.09 21.10 -2.45
CA ASN A 240 -30.94 19.92 -1.60
C ASN A 240 -31.51 20.15 -0.18
N LYS A 241 -31.52 21.39 0.31
CA LYS A 241 -32.14 21.73 1.60
C LYS A 241 -33.64 21.84 1.49
N GLU A 242 -34.15 22.43 0.42
CA GLU A 242 -35.60 22.49 0.16
C GLU A 242 -36.21 21.09 0.02
N ILE A 243 -35.54 20.18 -0.71
CA ILE A 243 -35.95 18.77 -0.79
C ILE A 243 -35.94 18.10 0.59
N PHE A 244 -34.91 18.35 1.38
CA PHE A 244 -34.82 17.80 2.73
C PHE A 244 -35.93 18.34 3.62
N ASP A 245 -36.19 19.64 3.59
CA ASP A 245 -37.20 20.30 4.42
C ASP A 245 -38.62 19.81 4.04
N GLU A 246 -38.87 19.56 2.75
CA GLU A 246 -40.11 18.97 2.25
C GLU A 246 -40.30 17.52 2.74
N LEU A 247 -39.25 16.69 2.73
CA LEU A 247 -39.34 15.35 3.31
C LEU A 247 -39.50 15.41 4.83
N HIS A 248 -38.82 16.35 5.48
CA HIS A 248 -38.86 16.51 6.94
C HIS A 248 -40.23 17.03 7.43
N SER A 249 -40.98 17.77 6.61
CA SER A 249 -42.36 18.18 6.95
C SER A 249 -43.31 16.98 7.10
N HIS A 250 -42.97 15.84 6.49
CA HIS A 250 -43.69 14.56 6.59
C HIS A 250 -43.00 13.56 7.53
N ARG A 251 -42.09 14.03 8.39
CA ARG A 251 -41.24 13.16 9.22
C ARG A 251 -42.03 12.13 10.03
N ASP A 252 -43.06 12.55 10.75
CA ASP A 252 -43.79 11.66 11.66
C ASP A 252 -44.52 10.56 10.89
N GLU A 253 -45.07 10.88 9.72
CA GLU A 253 -45.70 9.90 8.83
C GLU A 253 -44.67 8.90 8.27
N ILE A 254 -43.50 9.39 7.83
CA ILE A 254 -42.42 8.56 7.29
C ILE A 254 -41.87 7.63 8.37
N GLU A 255 -41.58 8.14 9.57
CA GLU A 255 -41.06 7.32 10.69
C GLU A 255 -42.11 6.29 11.16
N GLN A 256 -43.39 6.63 11.13
CA GLN A 256 -44.48 5.71 11.46
C GLN A 256 -44.59 4.56 10.44
N GLU A 257 -44.53 4.85 9.14
CA GLU A 257 -44.60 3.83 8.08
C GLU A 257 -43.32 2.97 8.03
N PHE A 258 -42.16 3.59 8.23
CA PHE A 258 -40.88 2.88 8.28
C PHE A 258 -40.77 1.95 9.49
N GLY A 259 -41.35 2.35 10.63
CA GLY A 259 -41.39 1.58 11.88
C GLY A 259 -40.14 1.69 12.75
N GLU A 260 -39.18 2.54 12.39
CA GLU A 260 -37.97 2.82 13.17
C GLU A 260 -37.65 4.33 13.13
N ARG A 261 -36.81 4.82 14.05
CA ARG A 261 -36.37 6.22 14.04
C ARG A 261 -35.35 6.47 12.94
N ILE A 262 -35.44 7.62 12.30
CA ILE A 262 -34.52 8.07 11.26
C ILE A 262 -33.66 9.20 11.82
N THR A 263 -32.37 9.17 11.54
CA THR A 263 -31.49 10.31 11.84
C THR A 263 -31.53 11.29 10.68
N TRP A 264 -32.26 12.39 10.87
CA TRP A 264 -32.43 13.45 9.88
C TRP A 264 -31.25 14.42 9.90
N ARG A 265 -30.43 14.43 8.85
CA ARG A 265 -29.23 15.26 8.76
C ARG A 265 -29.35 16.25 7.61
N ARG A 266 -29.86 17.45 7.94
CA ARG A 266 -29.91 18.58 7.01
C ARG A 266 -28.53 18.99 6.54
N LEU A 267 -27.52 19.00 7.43
CA LEU A 267 -26.12 19.35 7.14
C LEU A 267 -25.99 20.72 6.48
N ASP A 268 -26.38 21.77 7.19
CA ASP A 268 -26.49 23.13 6.62
C ASP A 268 -25.23 23.57 5.91
N SER A 269 -24.05 23.35 6.51
CA SER A 269 -22.74 23.72 5.96
C SER A 269 -22.26 22.88 4.78
N LYS A 270 -22.99 21.81 4.41
CA LYS A 270 -22.61 20.89 3.32
C LYS A 270 -23.60 20.98 2.16
N LYS A 271 -23.13 20.61 0.96
CA LYS A 271 -23.98 20.57 -0.25
C LYS A 271 -25.13 19.57 -0.11
N SER A 272 -24.84 18.37 0.37
CA SER A 272 -25.80 17.27 0.48
C SER A 272 -26.54 17.27 1.81
N SER A 273 -27.68 16.59 1.82
CA SER A 273 -28.47 16.25 3.01
C SER A 273 -28.68 14.75 3.03
N ARG A 274 -28.98 14.15 4.18
CA ARG A 274 -29.23 12.71 4.26
C ARG A 274 -30.13 12.31 5.42
N LEU A 275 -30.84 11.21 5.22
CA LEU A 275 -31.60 10.49 6.24
C LEU A 275 -30.82 9.19 6.49
N GLU A 276 -30.45 8.90 7.73
CA GLU A 276 -29.59 7.77 8.07
C GLU A 276 -30.25 6.84 9.09
N VAL A 277 -30.08 5.53 8.90
CA VAL A 277 -30.38 4.50 9.89
C VAL A 277 -29.14 3.63 10.03
N LYS A 278 -28.70 3.39 11.27
CA LYS A 278 -27.48 2.63 11.57
C LYS A 278 -27.84 1.33 12.28
N TYR A 279 -27.15 0.27 11.92
CA TYR A 279 -27.28 -1.05 12.51
C TYR A 279 -25.95 -1.42 13.14
N ASP A 280 -25.93 -1.55 14.46
CA ASP A 280 -24.71 -1.84 15.23
C ASP A 280 -24.48 -3.35 15.34
N ILE A 281 -24.31 -3.99 14.18
CA ILE A 281 -24.10 -5.44 14.05
C ILE A 281 -22.78 -5.65 13.30
N GLY A 282 -21.71 -5.93 14.04
CA GLY A 282 -20.41 -6.29 13.47
C GLY A 282 -19.73 -5.16 12.70
N GLY A 283 -19.30 -5.44 11.47
CA GLY A 283 -18.60 -4.50 10.60
C GLY A 283 -17.81 -5.22 9.51
N LEU A 284 -17.06 -4.46 8.71
CA LEU A 284 -16.34 -5.01 7.56
C LEU A 284 -15.40 -6.17 7.92
N TYR A 285 -14.69 -6.08 9.05
CA TYR A 285 -13.73 -7.10 9.48
C TYR A 285 -14.34 -8.20 10.39
N GLN A 286 -15.66 -8.34 10.42
CA GLN A 286 -16.38 -9.37 11.17
C GLN A 286 -17.26 -10.19 10.21
N PRO A 287 -16.67 -10.99 9.29
CA PRO A 287 -17.39 -11.75 8.27
C PRO A 287 -18.45 -12.71 8.83
N GLU A 288 -18.24 -13.22 10.04
CA GLU A 288 -19.18 -14.06 10.78
C GLU A 288 -20.51 -13.36 11.12
N LYS A 289 -20.54 -12.02 11.13
CA LYS A 289 -21.74 -11.21 11.38
C LYS A 289 -22.35 -10.62 10.11
N TRP A 290 -21.72 -10.83 8.94
CA TRP A 290 -22.20 -10.24 7.69
C TRP A 290 -23.61 -10.69 7.35
N ASP A 291 -23.92 -11.96 7.56
CA ASP A 291 -25.24 -12.50 7.21
C ASP A 291 -26.37 -11.83 7.98
N GLU A 292 -26.22 -11.68 9.29
CA GLU A 292 -27.17 -10.98 10.16
C GLU A 292 -27.30 -9.50 9.77
N LEU A 293 -26.16 -8.82 9.58
CA LEU A 293 -26.13 -7.41 9.20
C LEU A 293 -26.81 -7.16 7.86
N GLN A 294 -26.48 -7.96 6.84
CA GLN A 294 -27.04 -7.85 5.50
C GLN A 294 -28.56 -8.09 5.52
N GLU A 295 -29.03 -9.10 6.26
CA GLU A 295 -30.45 -9.38 6.39
C GLU A 295 -31.21 -8.22 7.04
N LYS A 296 -30.63 -7.61 8.10
CA LYS A 296 -31.19 -6.43 8.74
C LYS A 296 -31.21 -5.22 7.79
N MET A 297 -30.14 -5.02 7.02
CA MET A 297 -30.01 -3.95 6.03
C MET A 297 -31.02 -4.09 4.90
N ILE A 298 -31.17 -5.28 4.30
CA ILE A 298 -32.10 -5.52 3.17
C ILE A 298 -33.54 -5.29 3.61
N ASN A 299 -33.94 -5.86 4.76
CA ASN A 299 -35.28 -5.64 5.31
C ASN A 299 -35.54 -4.17 5.67
N GLY A 300 -34.53 -3.51 6.25
CA GLY A 300 -34.57 -2.09 6.53
C GLY A 300 -34.76 -1.25 5.27
N MET A 301 -33.94 -1.50 4.24
CA MET A 301 -33.99 -0.75 2.98
C MET A 301 -35.34 -0.90 2.28
N LYS A 302 -35.94 -2.09 2.31
CA LYS A 302 -37.27 -2.32 1.73
C LYS A 302 -38.32 -1.42 2.38
N ARG A 303 -38.43 -1.46 3.73
CA ARG A 303 -39.37 -0.60 4.46
C ARG A 303 -39.06 0.88 4.29
N PHE A 304 -37.76 1.22 4.22
CA PHE A 304 -37.30 2.59 4.06
C PHE A 304 -37.65 3.15 2.67
N GLU A 305 -37.51 2.34 1.62
CA GLU A 305 -37.98 2.66 0.27
C GLU A 305 -39.50 2.85 0.27
N ASP A 306 -40.26 1.89 0.81
CA ASP A 306 -41.72 1.91 0.82
C ASP A 306 -42.25 3.20 1.47
N ALA A 307 -41.72 3.56 2.64
CA ALA A 307 -42.11 4.77 3.37
C ALA A 307 -41.74 6.07 2.63
N LEU A 308 -40.60 6.12 1.96
CA LEU A 308 -40.11 7.35 1.32
C LEU A 308 -40.60 7.56 -0.11
N LYS A 309 -40.88 6.47 -0.85
CA LYS A 309 -41.19 6.50 -2.29
C LYS A 309 -42.36 7.42 -2.61
N LYS A 310 -43.44 7.38 -1.82
CA LYS A 310 -44.62 8.23 -2.03
C LYS A 310 -44.31 9.72 -1.90
N HIS A 311 -43.42 10.09 -0.98
CA HIS A 311 -43.02 11.49 -0.80
C HIS A 311 -42.02 11.92 -1.89
N ILE A 312 -41.08 11.05 -2.26
CA ILE A 312 -40.06 11.35 -3.28
C ILE A 312 -40.69 11.57 -4.67
N VAL A 313 -41.70 10.76 -5.05
CA VAL A 313 -42.40 10.93 -6.34
C VAL A 313 -43.08 12.31 -6.43
N ASN A 314 -43.64 12.78 -5.31
CA ASN A 314 -44.38 14.04 -5.22
C ASN A 314 -43.49 15.29 -5.08
N LEU A 315 -42.17 15.14 -4.95
CA LEU A 315 -41.25 16.27 -4.96
C LEU A 315 -41.34 17.05 -6.27
N LYS A 316 -41.62 18.35 -6.16
CA LYS A 316 -41.52 19.33 -7.25
C LYS A 316 -40.06 19.74 -7.39
N LEU A 317 -39.43 19.30 -8.48
CA LEU A 317 -37.98 19.31 -8.72
C LEU A 317 -37.59 20.02 -10.00
#